data_AF-A0A2A2QJC3-F1
#
_entry.id   AF-A0A2A2QJC3-F1
#
_cell.length_a   1.000
_cell.length_b   1.000
_cell.length_c   1.000
_cell.angle_alpha   90.00
_cell.angle_beta   90.00
_cell.angle_gamma   90.00
#
_symmetry.space_group_name_H-M   'P 1'
#
loop_
_entity.id
_entity.type
_entity.pdbx_description
1 polymer ?
#
loop_
_entity_poly.entity_id
_entity_poly.type
_entity_poly.pdbx_seq_one_letter_code
_entity_poly.pdbx_strand_id
1 'polypeptide(L)'
;MPFHKVAIRLFFQSQGCKFFRHLAIVTLFLQSATTFAATEKSDPLKGIEIAEQKKARCLTQASENGLRVLILTDSMGMAGLGPIIDECFRSCPGVGAVHTIMACGTNPLSWMKASPYRKATTRCGFWSIETVAGKKQLQQIQNFYGSKPGARPKPHAIPKIEDLLPAIKPDILIIQNGNNFFGTFKKGNQVDANRNGPVIRAHVNPMIKWLTQNASSVKRLYWITPPQAGNVTPEVQAFIHDIIAECVGQNGLTIDSRQITSYPYKGQARDKMHFSGKAAHDWGRDSFRIIAEDLAQHDIASMQPITSATQNQPIPTAEKSENEINPVCLKVRLKTASSIPKRKSFAPYGECMVAYLYEVIEVLSGQYEAKELLIYHPAYIKNAQQDLSKFRKKNELELSVTELKDESLWATVTQNDEVGAADHTPYILCEDVNRHPNSDNCDDCDP
;
A
#
# COMPACT_ATOMS: atom_id res chain seq x y z
N MET A 1 59.30 -5.40 31.27
CA MET A 1 59.55 -4.14 30.54
C MET A 1 58.23 -3.40 30.41
N PRO A 2 58.12 -2.20 30.98
CA PRO A 2 56.84 -1.54 31.22
C PRO A 2 56.47 -0.52 30.13
N PHE A 3 55.17 -0.30 30.04
CA PHE A 3 54.50 0.77 29.32
C PHE A 3 55.09 2.15 29.62
N HIS A 4 55.30 2.96 28.58
CA HIS A 4 55.45 4.41 28.71
C HIS A 4 54.18 5.11 28.22
N LYS A 5 53.55 5.82 29.16
CA LYS A 5 52.58 6.87 28.92
C LYS A 5 53.30 8.06 28.30
N VAL A 6 52.77 8.60 27.21
CA VAL A 6 52.96 10.01 26.87
C VAL A 6 51.59 10.63 26.64
N ALA A 7 51.20 11.48 27.58
CA ALA A 7 50.11 12.44 27.41
C ALA A 7 50.66 13.63 26.62
N ILE A 8 49.99 14.04 25.54
CA ILE A 8 50.17 15.40 24.99
C ILE A 8 48.79 16.04 24.81
N ARG A 9 48.76 17.27 25.32
CA ARG A 9 47.65 18.21 25.50
C ARG A 9 46.92 18.53 24.20
N LEU A 10 45.61 18.70 24.37
CA LEU A 10 44.71 19.47 23.52
C LEU A 10 45.27 20.88 23.28
N PHE A 11 45.44 21.24 22.00
CA PHE A 11 45.35 22.61 21.53
C PHE A 11 44.17 22.68 20.56
N PHE A 12 43.14 23.42 20.97
CA PHE A 12 42.07 23.86 20.08
C PHE A 12 42.61 25.01 19.24
N GLN A 13 42.63 24.86 17.92
CA GLN A 13 42.37 25.99 17.02
C GLN A 13 41.96 25.53 15.62
N SER A 14 40.69 25.84 15.35
CA SER A 14 40.10 26.32 14.10
C SER A 14 40.48 25.71 12.74
N GLN A 15 39.40 25.39 12.02
CA GLN A 15 39.22 25.44 10.56
C GLN A 15 39.25 24.09 9.83
N GLY A 16 38.03 23.67 9.46
CA GLY A 16 37.73 23.12 8.14
C GLY A 16 38.33 21.77 7.77
N CYS A 17 37.56 20.69 7.97
CA CYS A 17 37.54 19.61 6.98
C CYS A 17 36.31 18.71 7.17
N LYS A 18 35.25 19.02 6.41
CA LYS A 18 34.14 18.09 6.09
C LYS A 18 34.67 17.05 5.10
N PHE A 19 35.48 16.09 5.52
CA PHE A 19 35.98 15.07 4.60
C PHE A 19 36.25 13.71 5.24
N PHE A 20 35.48 13.28 6.26
CA PHE A 20 35.52 11.89 6.73
C PHE A 20 34.18 11.39 7.29
N ARG A 21 33.06 11.80 6.68
CA ARG A 21 31.70 11.31 7.04
C ARG A 21 30.98 10.57 5.90
N HIS A 22 31.65 10.26 4.79
CA HIS A 22 31.00 9.70 3.60
C HIS A 22 31.33 8.24 3.27
N LEU A 23 32.10 7.54 4.10
CA LEU A 23 32.41 6.12 3.89
C LEU A 23 31.69 5.14 4.83
N ALA A 24 30.92 5.64 5.81
CA ALA A 24 30.15 4.79 6.74
C ALA A 24 28.62 4.75 6.45
N ILE A 25 28.15 5.49 5.44
CA ILE A 25 26.71 5.73 5.20
C ILE A 25 26.15 4.89 4.04
N VAL A 26 27.01 4.26 3.23
CA VAL A 26 26.60 3.34 2.16
C VAL A 26 26.33 1.93 2.71
N THR A 27 26.93 1.56 3.84
CA THR A 27 26.89 0.19 4.36
C THR A 27 25.57 -0.20 5.03
N LEU A 28 24.79 0.75 5.57
CA LEU A 28 23.58 0.40 6.36
C LEU A 28 22.29 0.25 5.56
N PHE A 29 22.18 0.86 4.36
CA PHE A 29 21.10 0.53 3.41
C PHE A 29 21.40 -0.76 2.63
N LEU A 30 22.69 -1.08 2.45
CA LEU A 30 23.13 -2.38 1.95
C LEU A 30 22.95 -3.47 3.01
N GLN A 31 23.22 -3.22 4.30
CA GLN A 31 22.99 -4.19 5.38
C GLN A 31 21.52 -4.41 5.72
N SER A 32 20.64 -3.39 5.60
CA SER A 32 19.20 -3.66 5.74
C SER A 32 18.65 -4.54 4.63
N ALA A 33 19.36 -4.65 3.49
CA ALA A 33 19.01 -5.51 2.37
C ALA A 33 19.80 -6.84 2.31
N THR A 34 21.05 -6.86 2.75
CA THR A 34 21.88 -8.08 2.79
C THR A 34 21.63 -8.91 4.04
N THR A 35 20.78 -8.46 4.96
CA THR A 35 20.26 -9.26 6.08
C THR A 35 18.79 -9.68 5.87
N PHE A 36 18.30 -9.71 4.62
CA PHE A 36 16.98 -10.30 4.31
C PHE A 36 16.97 -11.84 4.32
N ALA A 37 18.08 -12.50 4.69
CA ALA A 37 18.18 -13.97 4.71
C ALA A 37 19.12 -14.56 5.78
N ALA A 38 19.39 -13.86 6.90
CA ALA A 38 20.22 -14.40 8.00
C ALA A 38 19.47 -14.37 9.33
N THR A 39 18.70 -15.43 9.57
CA THR A 39 18.47 -16.14 10.85
C THR A 39 18.87 -15.42 12.15
N GLU A 40 17.98 -14.59 12.70
CA GLU A 40 17.79 -14.59 14.16
C GLU A 40 17.01 -15.87 14.50
N LYS A 41 17.71 -16.87 15.05
CA LYS A 41 17.11 -18.07 15.67
C LYS A 41 16.35 -17.67 16.93
N SER A 42 15.17 -17.07 16.80
CA SER A 42 14.07 -17.45 17.68
C SER A 42 13.36 -18.56 16.91
N ASP A 43 13.33 -19.79 17.40
CA ASP A 43 12.48 -20.84 16.80
C ASP A 43 11.04 -20.40 17.07
N PRO A 44 10.37 -19.77 16.11
CA PRO A 44 9.09 -19.17 16.40
C PRO A 44 8.04 -20.27 16.28
N LEU A 45 7.08 -20.32 17.22
CA LEU A 45 5.99 -21.30 17.17
C LEU A 45 5.52 -21.49 15.73
N LYS A 46 5.66 -22.70 15.20
CA LYS A 46 5.24 -23.02 13.83
C LYS A 46 3.73 -22.80 13.74
N GLY A 47 3.21 -22.48 12.55
CA GLY A 47 1.78 -22.27 12.38
C GLY A 47 0.93 -23.44 12.90
N ILE A 48 1.40 -24.68 12.74
CA ILE A 48 0.78 -25.87 13.32
C ILE A 48 0.65 -25.81 14.85
N GLU A 49 1.68 -25.35 15.56
CA GLU A 49 1.66 -25.26 17.03
C GLU A 49 0.66 -24.18 17.49
N ILE A 50 0.58 -23.07 16.76
CA ILE A 50 -0.44 -22.03 17.00
C ILE A 50 -1.85 -22.60 16.75
N ALA A 51 -2.04 -23.34 15.66
CA ALA A 51 -3.31 -23.94 15.30
C ALA A 51 -3.77 -25.00 16.33
N GLU A 52 -2.84 -25.82 16.84
CA GLU A 52 -3.09 -26.80 17.91
C GLU A 52 -3.47 -26.11 19.22
N GLN A 53 -2.74 -25.07 19.63
CA GLN A 53 -3.05 -24.27 20.81
C GLN A 53 -4.45 -23.66 20.73
N LYS A 54 -4.84 -23.17 19.54
CA LYS A 54 -6.17 -22.61 19.29
C LYS A 54 -7.24 -23.67 19.02
N LYS A 55 -6.88 -24.94 18.91
CA LYS A 55 -7.77 -26.07 18.60
C LYS A 55 -8.47 -25.93 17.24
N ALA A 56 -7.79 -25.31 16.27
CA ALA A 56 -8.28 -25.10 14.91
C ALA A 56 -8.17 -26.40 14.10
N ARG A 57 -9.12 -27.33 14.30
CA ARG A 57 -9.04 -28.69 13.73
C ARG A 57 -8.92 -28.72 12.21
N CYS A 58 -9.58 -27.80 11.51
CA CYS A 58 -9.51 -27.69 10.06
C CYS A 58 -8.11 -27.36 9.53
N LEU A 59 -7.23 -26.80 10.38
CA LEU A 59 -5.82 -26.55 10.06
C LEU A 59 -4.93 -27.73 10.48
N THR A 60 -5.24 -28.42 11.58
CA THR A 60 -4.38 -29.48 12.15
C THR A 60 -4.70 -30.89 11.66
N GLN A 61 -5.85 -31.10 11.00
CA GLN A 61 -6.25 -32.40 10.47
C GLN A 61 -6.14 -32.41 8.95
N ALA A 62 -5.33 -33.33 8.42
CA ALA A 62 -5.23 -33.54 6.99
C ALA A 62 -6.59 -33.96 6.40
N SER A 63 -6.91 -33.43 5.22
CA SER A 63 -8.08 -33.84 4.44
C SER A 63 -7.68 -34.07 2.98
N GLU A 64 -8.44 -34.91 2.27
CA GLU A 64 -8.14 -35.27 0.87
C GLU A 64 -8.07 -34.03 -0.04
N ASN A 65 -8.86 -33.00 0.26
CA ASN A 65 -8.96 -31.76 -0.49
C ASN A 65 -8.49 -30.55 0.33
N GLY A 66 -7.43 -30.71 1.14
CA GLY A 66 -6.92 -29.72 2.09
C GLY A 66 -7.11 -28.26 1.69
N LEU A 67 -7.36 -27.40 2.68
CA LEU A 67 -7.77 -26.00 2.48
C LEU A 67 -6.86 -25.26 1.50
N ARG A 68 -7.49 -24.45 0.65
CA ARG A 68 -6.81 -23.59 -0.33
C ARG A 68 -6.88 -22.15 0.15
N VAL A 69 -5.71 -21.53 0.32
CA VAL A 69 -5.59 -20.17 0.87
C VAL A 69 -5.02 -19.23 -0.19
N LEU A 70 -5.67 -18.09 -0.40
CA LEU A 70 -5.16 -16.98 -1.21
C LEU A 70 -4.87 -15.80 -0.30
N ILE A 71 -3.64 -15.28 -0.35
CA ILE A 71 -3.17 -14.16 0.44
C ILE A 71 -2.72 -13.04 -0.50
N LEU A 72 -3.39 -11.89 -0.45
CA LEU A 72 -3.08 -10.70 -1.24
C LEU A 72 -2.61 -9.60 -0.31
N THR A 73 -1.41 -9.06 -0.53
CA THR A 73 -0.82 -8.05 0.37
C THR A 73 -0.06 -6.97 -0.39
N ASP A 74 0.24 -5.85 0.29
CA ASP A 74 1.05 -4.77 -0.28
C ASP A 74 2.53 -4.81 0.16
N SER A 75 3.17 -3.64 0.26
CA SER A 75 4.55 -3.50 0.70
C SER A 75 4.76 -3.91 2.16
N MET A 76 3.73 -3.82 3.00
CA MET A 76 3.78 -4.28 4.39
C MET A 76 3.84 -5.81 4.46
N GLY A 77 3.10 -6.49 3.58
CA GLY A 77 3.23 -7.91 3.31
C GLY A 77 4.67 -8.33 3.03
N MET A 78 5.31 -7.68 2.05
CA MET A 78 6.70 -7.98 1.68
C MET A 78 7.72 -7.65 2.78
N ALA A 79 7.41 -6.72 3.69
CA ALA A 79 8.32 -6.32 4.77
C ALA A 79 8.45 -7.37 5.90
N GLY A 80 7.60 -8.41 5.90
CA GLY A 80 7.74 -9.57 6.79
C GLY A 80 6.43 -10.27 7.13
N LEU A 81 5.27 -9.60 6.98
CA LEU A 81 3.97 -10.19 7.29
C LEU A 81 3.63 -11.38 6.36
N GLY A 82 3.68 -11.14 5.06
CA GLY A 82 3.20 -12.06 4.03
C GLY A 82 3.90 -13.42 4.07
N PRO A 83 5.24 -13.48 4.05
CA PRO A 83 5.98 -14.74 4.13
C PRO A 83 5.71 -15.54 5.40
N ILE A 84 5.48 -14.86 6.52
CA ILE A 84 5.25 -15.51 7.81
C ILE A 84 3.85 -16.08 7.92
N ILE A 85 2.82 -15.37 7.45
CA ILE A 85 1.47 -15.93 7.36
C ILE A 85 1.45 -17.11 6.37
N ASP A 86 2.11 -16.97 5.22
CA ASP A 86 2.27 -18.04 4.22
C ASP A 86 2.89 -19.31 4.84
N GLU A 87 4.02 -19.15 5.55
CA GLU A 87 4.68 -20.24 6.26
C GLU A 87 3.77 -20.87 7.32
N CYS A 88 3.04 -20.07 8.09
CA CYS A 88 2.11 -20.58 9.10
C CYS A 88 1.06 -21.49 8.48
N PHE A 89 0.38 -21.07 7.41
CA PHE A 89 -0.58 -21.90 6.71
C PHE A 89 0.06 -23.15 6.10
N ARG A 90 1.21 -23.02 5.43
CA ARG A 90 1.90 -24.18 4.82
C ARG A 90 2.37 -25.22 5.84
N SER A 91 2.65 -24.80 7.07
CA SER A 91 3.03 -25.73 8.15
C SER A 91 1.86 -26.57 8.66
N CYS A 92 0.62 -26.21 8.32
CA CYS A 92 -0.59 -26.86 8.81
C CYS A 92 -1.00 -28.01 7.87
N PRO A 93 -1.15 -29.26 8.37
CA PRO A 93 -1.47 -30.42 7.53
C PRO A 93 -2.87 -30.39 6.90
N GLY A 94 -3.79 -29.62 7.46
CA GLY A 94 -5.13 -29.40 6.88
C GLY A 94 -5.14 -28.42 5.70
N VAL A 95 -4.00 -27.80 5.38
CA VAL A 95 -3.86 -26.86 4.27
C VAL A 95 -3.21 -27.56 3.08
N GLY A 96 -3.95 -27.67 1.97
CA GLY A 96 -3.49 -28.33 0.76
C GLY A 96 -2.73 -27.40 -0.18
N ALA A 97 -3.08 -26.12 -0.23
CA ALA A 97 -2.42 -25.15 -1.08
C ALA A 97 -2.45 -23.73 -0.50
N VAL A 98 -1.35 -22.99 -0.68
CA VAL A 98 -1.28 -21.57 -0.35
C VAL A 98 -0.73 -20.81 -1.55
N HIS A 99 -1.37 -19.71 -1.90
CA HIS A 99 -0.92 -18.76 -2.91
C HIS A 99 -0.83 -17.39 -2.26
N THR A 100 0.39 -16.92 -2.08
CA THR A 100 0.66 -15.61 -1.48
C THR A 100 1.22 -14.70 -2.55
N ILE A 101 0.55 -13.57 -2.78
CA ILE A 101 0.93 -12.58 -3.77
C ILE A 101 1.05 -11.23 -3.06
N MET A 102 2.23 -10.65 -3.17
CA MET A 102 2.58 -9.40 -2.50
C MET A 102 3.01 -8.40 -3.56
N ALA A 103 2.30 -7.29 -3.65
CA ALA A 103 2.55 -6.26 -4.66
C ALA A 103 2.56 -4.88 -4.01
N CYS A 104 3.73 -4.25 -3.98
CA CYS A 104 3.91 -2.94 -3.35
C CYS A 104 3.07 -1.86 -4.05
N GLY A 105 2.53 -0.94 -3.23
CA GLY A 105 1.71 0.18 -3.70
C GLY A 105 0.29 -0.21 -4.11
N THR A 106 -0.17 -1.41 -3.79
CA THR A 106 -1.54 -1.84 -4.10
C THR A 106 -2.55 -1.27 -3.12
N ASN A 107 -3.73 -0.95 -3.65
CA ASN A 107 -4.96 -0.76 -2.91
C ASN A 107 -5.95 -1.88 -3.32
N PRO A 108 -7.13 -1.99 -2.70
CA PRO A 108 -8.09 -3.05 -3.05
C PRO A 108 -8.40 -3.13 -4.55
N LEU A 109 -8.68 -1.99 -5.20
CA LEU A 109 -9.01 -1.97 -6.64
C LEU A 109 -7.83 -2.35 -7.54
N SER A 110 -6.58 -2.24 -7.06
CA SER A 110 -5.40 -2.68 -7.79
C SER A 110 -5.43 -4.18 -8.14
N TRP A 111 -6.14 -4.98 -7.33
CA TRP A 111 -6.38 -6.41 -7.57
C TRP A 111 -7.55 -6.68 -8.50
N MET A 112 -8.29 -5.67 -8.95
CA MET A 112 -9.49 -5.83 -9.78
C MET A 112 -9.24 -5.43 -11.23
N LYS A 113 -10.11 -5.90 -12.13
CA LYS A 113 -10.23 -5.49 -13.55
C LYS A 113 -11.05 -4.21 -13.73
N ALA A 114 -11.53 -3.62 -12.63
CA ALA A 114 -12.19 -2.32 -12.61
C ALA A 114 -11.28 -1.25 -13.22
N SER A 115 -11.83 -0.40 -14.07
CA SER A 115 -11.11 0.80 -14.53
C SER A 115 -10.92 1.76 -13.35
N PRO A 116 -9.81 2.51 -13.26
CA PRO A 116 -8.64 2.50 -14.14
C PRO A 116 -7.58 1.45 -13.79
N TYR A 117 -7.89 0.51 -12.88
CA TYR A 117 -6.93 -0.43 -12.31
C TYR A 117 -6.71 -1.70 -13.13
N ARG A 118 -7.43 -1.92 -14.24
CA ARG A 118 -7.34 -3.13 -15.08
C ARG A 118 -5.90 -3.50 -15.46
N LYS A 119 -5.06 -2.51 -15.76
CA LYS A 119 -3.66 -2.68 -16.14
C LYS A 119 -2.67 -2.29 -15.03
N ALA A 120 -3.11 -2.28 -13.77
CA ALA A 120 -2.27 -1.90 -12.64
C ALA A 120 -0.96 -2.70 -12.63
N THR A 121 0.16 -1.98 -12.58
CA THR A 121 1.50 -2.54 -12.43
C THR A 121 2.12 -2.04 -11.14
N THR A 122 2.91 -2.89 -10.48
CA THR A 122 3.81 -2.48 -9.41
C THR A 122 5.23 -2.30 -9.93
N ARG A 123 5.90 -1.27 -9.45
CA ARG A 123 7.28 -0.89 -9.82
C ARG A 123 8.22 -0.83 -8.64
N CYS A 124 7.71 -1.14 -7.45
CA CYS A 124 8.44 -1.05 -6.20
C CYS A 124 8.69 -2.42 -5.56
N GLY A 125 7.87 -3.42 -5.89
CA GLY A 125 8.16 -4.79 -5.54
C GLY A 125 7.00 -5.73 -5.81
N PHE A 126 7.34 -6.90 -6.33
CA PHE A 126 6.44 -8.02 -6.50
C PHE A 126 7.10 -9.27 -5.92
N TRP A 127 6.37 -10.00 -5.10
CA TRP A 127 6.78 -11.32 -4.62
C TRP A 127 5.57 -12.26 -4.60
N SER A 128 5.67 -13.39 -5.30
CA SER A 128 4.73 -14.49 -5.11
C SER A 128 5.37 -15.76 -4.57
N ILE A 129 4.60 -16.50 -3.78
CA ILE A 129 4.92 -17.83 -3.25
C ILE A 129 3.69 -18.71 -3.49
N GLU A 130 3.82 -19.68 -4.38
CA GLU A 130 2.67 -20.40 -4.93
C GLU A 130 2.85 -21.91 -4.87
N THR A 131 1.82 -22.61 -4.39
CA THR A 131 1.71 -24.06 -4.52
C THR A 131 1.40 -24.41 -5.98
N VAL A 132 2.23 -25.23 -6.61
CA VAL A 132 1.98 -25.73 -7.97
C VAL A 132 1.52 -27.18 -7.91
N ALA A 133 0.36 -27.47 -8.50
CA ALA A 133 -0.21 -28.82 -8.54
C ALA A 133 0.80 -29.82 -9.11
N GLY A 134 0.99 -30.94 -8.40
CA GLY A 134 1.93 -32.01 -8.79
C GLY A 134 3.41 -31.69 -8.56
N LYS A 135 3.77 -30.52 -8.03
CA LYS A 135 5.16 -30.18 -7.70
C LYS A 135 5.37 -30.13 -6.18
N LYS A 136 6.46 -30.76 -5.71
CA LYS A 136 6.90 -30.66 -4.32
C LYS A 136 7.53 -29.31 -3.97
N GLN A 137 8.09 -28.61 -4.97
CA GLN A 137 8.74 -27.32 -4.78
C GLN A 137 7.76 -26.18 -5.04
N LEU A 138 7.85 -25.14 -4.22
CA LEU A 138 7.09 -23.90 -4.38
C LEU A 138 7.58 -23.13 -5.59
N GLN A 139 6.66 -22.53 -6.34
CA GLN A 139 7.01 -21.52 -7.33
C GLN A 139 7.16 -20.18 -6.62
N GLN A 140 8.28 -19.51 -6.85
CA GLN A 140 8.51 -18.17 -6.31
C GLN A 140 8.96 -17.23 -7.41
N ILE A 141 8.34 -16.06 -7.45
CA ILE A 141 8.75 -14.95 -8.31
C ILE A 141 9.12 -13.80 -7.39
N GLN A 142 10.39 -13.38 -7.41
CA GLN A 142 10.88 -12.27 -6.59
C GLN A 142 11.41 -11.15 -7.50
N ASN A 143 10.72 -10.02 -7.47
CA ASN A 143 11.04 -8.82 -8.24
C ASN A 143 10.79 -7.58 -7.38
N PHE A 144 11.65 -7.36 -6.39
CA PHE A 144 11.61 -6.22 -5.48
C PHE A 144 13.01 -5.68 -5.19
N TYR A 145 13.09 -4.47 -4.64
CA TYR A 145 14.37 -3.85 -4.30
C TYR A 145 15.17 -4.72 -3.33
N GLY A 146 16.45 -4.99 -3.66
CA GLY A 146 17.33 -5.79 -2.82
C GLY A 146 17.29 -7.30 -3.09
N SER A 147 16.45 -7.79 -4.00
CA SER A 147 16.48 -9.20 -4.41
C SER A 147 17.80 -9.59 -5.11
N LYS A 148 18.47 -8.61 -5.73
CA LYS A 148 19.85 -8.71 -6.21
C LYS A 148 20.60 -7.40 -5.91
N PRO A 149 21.90 -7.42 -5.59
CA PRO A 149 22.69 -6.21 -5.36
C PRO A 149 22.58 -5.23 -6.53
N GLY A 150 22.17 -3.99 -6.26
CA GLY A 150 22.03 -2.93 -7.27
C GLY A 150 20.84 -3.07 -8.24
N ALA A 151 20.08 -4.16 -8.19
CA ALA A 151 18.94 -4.36 -9.08
C ALA A 151 17.75 -3.48 -8.68
N ARG A 152 17.10 -2.90 -9.69
CA ARG A 152 15.80 -2.26 -9.56
C ARG A 152 14.73 -3.22 -10.04
N PRO A 153 13.58 -3.32 -9.37
CA PRO A 153 12.49 -4.15 -9.84
C PRO A 153 11.99 -3.67 -11.20
N LYS A 154 11.73 -4.61 -12.10
CA LYS A 154 11.03 -4.32 -13.37
C LYS A 154 9.55 -4.09 -13.07
N PRO A 155 8.81 -3.30 -13.87
CA PRO A 155 7.36 -3.25 -13.75
C PRO A 155 6.78 -4.67 -13.83
N HIS A 156 5.88 -4.99 -12.90
CA HIS A 156 5.20 -6.29 -12.84
C HIS A 156 3.69 -6.05 -12.86
N ALA A 157 2.97 -6.75 -13.73
CA ALA A 157 1.52 -6.70 -13.74
C ALA A 157 0.97 -7.26 -12.43
N ILE A 158 -0.01 -6.57 -11.84
CA ILE A 158 -0.69 -7.05 -10.64
C ILE A 158 -1.75 -8.06 -11.09
N PRO A 159 -1.69 -9.33 -10.66
CA PRO A 159 -2.67 -10.33 -11.03
C PRO A 159 -4.05 -9.96 -10.48
N LYS A 160 -5.10 -10.42 -11.17
CA LYS A 160 -6.46 -9.95 -10.93
C LYS A 160 -7.28 -10.98 -10.19
N ILE A 161 -8.04 -10.55 -9.18
CA ILE A 161 -8.85 -11.41 -8.34
C ILE A 161 -9.89 -12.17 -9.16
N GLU A 162 -10.38 -11.55 -10.24
CA GLU A 162 -11.28 -12.16 -11.21
C GLU A 162 -10.66 -13.36 -11.95
N ASP A 163 -9.33 -13.41 -12.07
CA ASP A 163 -8.60 -14.55 -12.66
C ASP A 163 -8.09 -15.52 -11.60
N LEU A 164 -7.67 -14.99 -10.44
CA LEU A 164 -7.12 -15.77 -9.34
C LEU A 164 -8.17 -16.68 -8.68
N LEU A 165 -9.39 -16.19 -8.43
CA LEU A 165 -10.39 -16.99 -7.73
C LEU A 165 -10.84 -18.23 -8.53
N PRO A 166 -11.14 -18.14 -9.84
CA PRO A 166 -11.49 -19.34 -10.61
C PRO A 166 -10.34 -20.34 -10.74
N ALA A 167 -9.09 -19.85 -10.84
CA ALA A 167 -7.90 -20.69 -10.97
C ALA A 167 -7.55 -21.41 -9.65
N ILE A 168 -7.59 -20.68 -8.54
CA ILE A 168 -7.13 -21.17 -7.22
C ILE A 168 -8.28 -21.82 -6.45
N LYS A 169 -9.53 -21.38 -6.64
CA LYS A 169 -10.70 -21.77 -5.84
C LYS A 169 -10.41 -21.78 -4.33
N PRO A 170 -9.95 -20.65 -3.75
CA PRO A 170 -9.57 -20.62 -2.34
C PRO A 170 -10.79 -20.75 -1.42
N ASP A 171 -10.67 -21.54 -0.35
CA ASP A 171 -11.61 -21.56 0.77
C ASP A 171 -11.46 -20.32 1.65
N ILE A 172 -10.22 -19.83 1.78
CA ILE A 172 -9.85 -18.69 2.61
C ILE A 172 -9.20 -17.63 1.74
N LEU A 173 -9.74 -16.41 1.80
CA LEU A 173 -9.15 -15.21 1.20
C LEU A 173 -8.65 -14.29 2.31
N ILE A 174 -7.37 -13.91 2.23
CA ILE A 174 -6.75 -12.94 3.13
C ILE A 174 -6.32 -11.75 2.31
N ILE A 175 -6.73 -10.56 2.73
CA ILE A 175 -6.33 -9.29 2.14
C ILE A 175 -5.63 -8.47 3.21
N GLN A 176 -4.42 -8.03 2.95
CA GLN A 176 -3.77 -6.98 3.72
C GLN A 176 -3.62 -5.75 2.84
N ASN A 177 -4.41 -4.72 3.14
CA ASN A 177 -4.30 -3.39 2.54
C ASN A 177 -4.79 -2.32 3.52
N GLY A 178 -4.42 -1.07 3.27
CA GLY A 178 -4.98 0.11 3.92
C GLY A 178 -3.97 1.21 4.24
N ASN A 179 -2.68 0.89 4.28
CA ASN A 179 -1.62 1.85 4.59
C ASN A 179 -1.45 2.86 3.45
N ASN A 180 -1.75 2.47 2.21
CA ASN A 180 -1.73 3.38 1.08
C ASN A 180 -2.87 4.42 1.14
N PHE A 181 -3.89 4.25 1.99
CA PHE A 181 -4.85 5.31 2.28
C PHE A 181 -4.29 6.41 3.17
N PHE A 182 -3.16 6.21 3.86
CA PHE A 182 -2.52 7.28 4.64
C PHE A 182 -2.21 8.51 3.78
N GLY A 183 -1.92 8.31 2.49
CA GLY A 183 -1.66 9.40 1.54
C GLY A 183 -2.87 10.28 1.21
N THR A 184 -4.09 9.85 1.52
CA THR A 184 -5.31 10.65 1.27
C THR A 184 -5.56 11.70 2.35
N PHE A 185 -4.81 11.65 3.46
CA PHE A 185 -4.92 12.58 4.58
C PHE A 185 -3.92 13.73 4.40
N LYS A 186 -4.42 14.97 4.53
CA LYS A 186 -3.63 16.19 4.36
C LYS A 186 -2.62 16.37 5.49
N LYS A 187 -1.62 17.23 5.26
CA LYS A 187 -0.57 17.57 6.23
C LYS A 187 -1.20 18.11 7.52
N GLY A 188 -1.12 17.33 8.60
CA GLY A 188 -1.76 17.64 9.87
C GLY A 188 -2.46 16.44 10.51
N ASN A 189 -2.68 15.35 9.75
CA ASN A 189 -3.28 14.11 10.26
C ASN A 189 -4.68 14.32 10.88
N GLN A 190 -5.46 15.24 10.33
CA GLN A 190 -6.84 15.44 10.71
C GLN A 190 -7.75 14.60 9.82
N VAL A 191 -8.77 14.01 10.43
CA VAL A 191 -9.80 13.26 9.73
C VAL A 191 -10.86 14.25 9.24
N ASP A 192 -11.11 14.24 7.94
CA ASP A 192 -12.31 14.82 7.35
C ASP A 192 -13.23 13.66 6.95
N ALA A 193 -14.21 13.34 7.79
CA ALA A 193 -15.07 12.18 7.56
C ALA A 193 -15.89 12.27 6.26
N ASN A 194 -16.28 13.49 5.87
CA ASN A 194 -17.07 13.73 4.66
C ASN A 194 -16.24 13.56 3.40
N ARG A 195 -14.92 13.77 3.49
CA ARG A 195 -13.99 13.54 2.39
C ARG A 195 -13.37 12.15 2.44
N ASN A 196 -12.62 11.83 3.49
CA ASN A 196 -11.80 10.63 3.60
C ASN A 196 -12.63 9.33 3.63
N GLY A 197 -13.79 9.34 4.28
CA GLY A 197 -14.66 8.15 4.38
C GLY A 197 -15.11 7.64 3.01
N PRO A 198 -15.75 8.49 2.18
CA PRO A 198 -16.10 8.14 0.80
C PRO A 198 -14.95 7.61 -0.04
N VAL A 199 -13.73 8.16 0.08
CA VAL A 199 -12.55 7.65 -0.66
C VAL A 199 -12.27 6.19 -0.34
N ILE A 200 -12.20 5.86 0.95
CA ILE A 200 -11.87 4.51 1.40
C ILE A 200 -12.99 3.55 0.94
N ARG A 201 -14.26 3.95 1.11
CA ARG A 201 -15.42 3.16 0.65
C ARG A 201 -15.40 2.92 -0.86
N ALA A 202 -15.06 3.93 -1.66
CA ALA A 202 -14.97 3.82 -3.11
C ALA A 202 -13.92 2.78 -3.56
N HIS A 203 -12.92 2.49 -2.72
CA HIS A 203 -11.94 1.44 -3.00
C HIS A 203 -12.33 0.08 -2.44
N VAL A 204 -12.95 0.01 -1.25
CA VAL A 204 -13.24 -1.27 -0.58
C VAL A 204 -14.58 -1.85 -1.04
N ASN A 205 -15.65 -1.05 -1.12
CA ASN A 205 -17.00 -1.54 -1.44
C ASN A 205 -17.09 -2.26 -2.80
N PRO A 206 -16.46 -1.80 -3.89
CA PRO A 206 -16.54 -2.52 -5.16
C PRO A 206 -15.94 -3.92 -5.09
N MET A 207 -14.86 -4.09 -4.33
CA MET A 207 -14.25 -5.41 -4.10
C MET A 207 -15.18 -6.30 -3.29
N ILE A 208 -15.70 -5.82 -2.17
CA ILE A 208 -16.62 -6.61 -1.32
C ILE A 208 -17.86 -7.01 -2.12
N LYS A 209 -18.49 -6.07 -2.82
CA LYS A 209 -19.65 -6.34 -3.68
C LYS A 209 -19.34 -7.40 -4.75
N TRP A 210 -18.17 -7.30 -5.39
CA TRP A 210 -17.79 -8.28 -6.41
C TRP A 210 -17.55 -9.66 -5.78
N LEU A 211 -16.88 -9.72 -4.62
CA LEU A 211 -16.62 -10.95 -3.89
C LEU A 211 -17.92 -11.66 -3.48
N THR A 212 -18.88 -10.96 -2.89
CA THR A 212 -20.15 -11.55 -2.43
C THR A 212 -21.08 -12.01 -3.57
N GLN A 213 -20.74 -11.68 -4.81
CA GLN A 213 -21.48 -12.08 -6.02
C GLN A 213 -20.76 -13.18 -6.80
N ASN A 214 -19.42 -13.24 -6.75
CA ASN A 214 -18.62 -14.04 -7.67
C ASN A 214 -17.66 -15.03 -6.98
N ALA A 215 -17.35 -14.86 -5.69
CA ALA A 215 -16.38 -15.67 -4.96
C ALA A 215 -16.99 -16.97 -4.40
N SER A 216 -17.57 -17.81 -5.26
CA SER A 216 -18.33 -19.01 -4.87
C SER A 216 -17.53 -20.11 -4.13
N SER A 217 -16.21 -19.99 -4.07
CA SER A 217 -15.33 -20.89 -3.30
C SER A 217 -14.90 -20.32 -1.95
N VAL A 218 -14.93 -18.99 -1.79
CA VAL A 218 -14.41 -18.32 -0.59
C VAL A 218 -15.43 -18.44 0.52
N LYS A 219 -15.11 -19.21 1.55
CA LYS A 219 -15.96 -19.40 2.74
C LYS A 219 -15.63 -18.42 3.85
N ARG A 220 -14.39 -17.93 3.89
CA ARG A 220 -13.96 -16.96 4.90
C ARG A 220 -13.04 -15.90 4.31
N LEU A 221 -13.40 -14.64 4.54
CA LEU A 221 -12.59 -13.47 4.21
C LEU A 221 -11.97 -12.91 5.49
N TYR A 222 -10.66 -12.70 5.47
CA TYR A 222 -9.95 -11.95 6.49
C TYR A 222 -9.34 -10.69 5.90
N TRP A 223 -9.57 -9.55 6.55
CA TRP A 223 -8.99 -8.27 6.15
C TRP A 223 -8.04 -7.74 7.22
N ILE A 224 -6.74 -7.78 6.96
CA ILE A 224 -5.70 -7.29 7.88
C ILE A 224 -5.46 -5.81 7.61
N THR A 225 -5.87 -4.96 8.54
CA THR A 225 -5.64 -3.50 8.45
C THR A 225 -4.20 -3.14 8.85
N PRO A 226 -3.70 -1.94 8.54
CA PRO A 226 -2.32 -1.56 8.87
C PRO A 226 -2.06 -1.49 10.38
N PRO A 227 -0.84 -1.81 10.83
CA PRO A 227 -0.41 -1.59 12.21
C PRO A 227 -0.09 -0.11 12.44
N GLN A 228 0.20 0.26 13.70
CA GLN A 228 0.48 1.65 14.06
C GLN A 228 1.66 2.23 13.25
N ALA A 229 1.46 3.34 12.54
CA ALA A 229 2.47 4.11 11.83
C ALA A 229 2.79 5.43 12.55
N GLY A 230 4.01 5.94 12.35
CA GLY A 230 4.53 7.15 12.99
C GLY A 230 4.51 8.40 12.10
N ASN A 231 4.03 8.29 10.87
CA ASN A 231 3.83 9.42 9.95
C ASN A 231 2.37 9.89 9.90
N VAL A 232 1.43 9.19 10.54
CA VAL A 232 0.02 9.55 10.69
C VAL A 232 -0.42 9.49 12.16
N THR A 233 -1.52 10.16 12.52
CA THR A 233 -2.06 10.11 13.90
C THR A 233 -2.70 8.76 14.20
N PRO A 234 -2.84 8.38 15.48
CA PRO A 234 -3.68 7.26 15.88
C PRO A 234 -5.14 7.39 15.41
N GLU A 235 -5.66 8.63 15.37
CA GLU A 235 -7.02 8.94 14.93
C GLU A 235 -7.25 8.59 13.45
N VAL A 236 -6.35 9.00 12.56
CA VAL A 236 -6.39 8.62 11.12
C VAL A 236 -6.39 7.11 10.94
N GLN A 237 -5.59 6.40 11.73
CA GLN A 237 -5.48 4.95 11.64
C GLN A 237 -6.72 4.23 12.18
N ALA A 238 -7.31 4.76 13.25
CA ALA A 238 -8.62 4.32 13.73
C ALA A 238 -9.70 4.51 12.67
N PHE A 239 -9.77 5.70 12.10
CA PHE A 239 -10.73 6.01 11.06
C PHE A 239 -10.61 5.07 9.85
N ILE A 240 -9.39 4.80 9.37
CA ILE A 240 -9.19 3.84 8.26
C ILE A 240 -9.65 2.43 8.66
N HIS A 241 -9.27 1.97 9.85
CA HIS A 241 -9.70 0.66 10.35
C HIS A 241 -11.23 0.56 10.39
N ASP A 242 -11.89 1.54 11.00
CA ASP A 242 -13.34 1.55 11.22
C ASP A 242 -14.10 1.52 9.89
N ILE A 243 -13.69 2.33 8.91
CA ILE A 243 -14.34 2.34 7.58
C ILE A 243 -14.12 1.02 6.84
N ILE A 244 -12.91 0.44 6.90
CA ILE A 244 -12.65 -0.87 6.30
C ILE A 244 -13.50 -1.95 6.99
N ALA A 245 -13.55 -1.95 8.32
CA ALA A 245 -14.33 -2.89 9.10
C ALA A 245 -15.81 -2.80 8.78
N GLU A 246 -16.34 -1.60 8.62
CA GLU A 246 -17.72 -1.36 8.20
C GLU A 246 -17.99 -1.89 6.78
N CYS A 247 -17.11 -1.62 5.82
CA CYS A 247 -17.24 -2.12 4.46
C CYS A 247 -17.19 -3.65 4.37
N VAL A 248 -16.29 -4.29 5.12
CA VAL A 248 -16.19 -5.76 5.19
C VAL A 248 -17.45 -6.32 5.86
N GLY A 249 -17.88 -5.70 6.96
CA GLY A 249 -19.12 -6.04 7.66
C GLY A 249 -19.21 -7.53 8.00
N GLN A 250 -20.39 -8.12 7.79
CA GLN A 250 -20.62 -9.54 8.06
C GLN A 250 -19.97 -10.48 7.03
N ASN A 251 -19.40 -9.96 5.94
CA ASN A 251 -18.82 -10.77 4.86
C ASN A 251 -17.43 -11.32 5.22
N GLY A 252 -16.82 -10.85 6.32
CA GLY A 252 -15.50 -11.29 6.74
C GLY A 252 -15.13 -10.80 8.14
N LEU A 253 -13.92 -11.14 8.57
CA LEU A 253 -13.34 -10.66 9.82
C LEU A 253 -12.23 -9.64 9.52
N THR A 254 -12.38 -8.44 10.05
CA THR A 254 -11.35 -7.40 9.98
C THR A 254 -10.43 -7.49 11.20
N ILE A 255 -9.12 -7.63 10.95
CA ILE A 255 -8.09 -7.72 11.98
C ILE A 255 -7.47 -6.33 12.18
N ASP A 256 -7.63 -5.80 13.39
CA ASP A 256 -6.98 -4.56 13.82
C ASP A 256 -5.51 -4.82 14.20
N SER A 257 -4.61 -4.55 13.26
CA SER A 257 -3.18 -4.77 13.50
C SER A 257 -2.59 -3.87 14.59
N ARG A 258 -3.27 -2.79 14.98
CA ARG A 258 -2.83 -1.92 16.08
C ARG A 258 -2.95 -2.63 17.43
N GLN A 259 -3.86 -3.59 17.56
CA GLN A 259 -4.07 -4.35 18.80
C GLN A 259 -3.08 -5.52 18.96
N ILE A 260 -2.46 -5.95 17.85
CA ILE A 260 -1.55 -7.11 17.81
C ILE A 260 -0.12 -6.73 17.45
N THR A 261 0.22 -5.45 17.49
CA THR A 261 1.58 -4.96 17.30
C THR A 261 1.96 -3.99 18.40
N SER A 262 3.25 -3.90 18.70
CA SER A 262 3.78 -3.00 19.73
C SER A 262 4.63 -1.90 19.09
N TYR A 263 4.11 -0.67 19.10
CA TYR A 263 4.78 0.52 18.57
C TYR A 263 5.53 1.27 19.69
N PRO A 264 6.75 1.82 19.44
CA PRO A 264 7.47 1.86 18.16
C PRO A 264 8.22 0.56 17.83
N TYR A 265 8.37 0.28 16.53
CA TYR A 265 9.05 -0.93 16.07
C TYR A 265 10.57 -0.77 16.05
N LYS A 266 11.27 -1.81 16.52
CA LYS A 266 12.67 -2.02 16.15
C LYS A 266 12.73 -2.34 14.65
N GLY A 267 13.62 -1.68 13.92
CA GLY A 267 13.72 -1.85 12.46
C GLY A 267 12.72 -1.02 11.64
N GLN A 268 12.09 0.00 12.25
CA GLN A 268 11.23 0.93 11.52
C GLN A 268 12.02 1.69 10.44
N ALA A 269 11.45 1.76 9.25
CA ALA A 269 11.97 2.51 8.11
C ALA A 269 11.80 4.02 8.32
N ARG A 270 12.51 4.80 7.50
CA ARG A 270 12.52 6.28 7.59
C ARG A 270 11.18 6.93 7.29
N ASP A 271 10.34 6.26 6.50
CA ASP A 271 8.97 6.70 6.22
C ASP A 271 8.04 6.59 7.44
N LYS A 272 8.51 5.96 8.53
CA LYS A 272 7.75 5.69 9.75
C LYS A 272 6.49 4.85 9.53
N MET A 273 6.38 4.16 8.39
CA MET A 273 5.26 3.28 8.06
C MET A 273 5.73 1.83 8.00
N HIS A 274 6.80 1.56 7.25
CA HIS A 274 7.33 0.21 7.09
C HIS A 274 8.23 -0.16 8.27
N PHE A 275 8.26 -1.45 8.59
CA PHE A 275 9.17 -2.04 9.56
C PHE A 275 9.39 -3.51 9.19
N SER A 276 10.50 -4.07 9.65
CA SER A 276 10.89 -5.44 9.30
C SER A 276 11.48 -6.18 10.51
N GLY A 277 11.89 -7.42 10.30
CA GLY A 277 12.48 -8.26 11.34
C GLY A 277 11.44 -8.78 12.32
N LYS A 278 11.85 -9.00 13.57
CA LYS A 278 11.03 -9.70 14.57
C LYS A 278 9.62 -9.12 14.70
N ALA A 279 9.46 -7.80 14.75
CA ALA A 279 8.15 -7.17 14.90
C ALA A 279 7.20 -7.48 13.72
N ALA A 280 7.71 -7.46 12.48
CA ALA A 280 6.90 -7.80 11.30
C ALA A 280 6.56 -9.29 11.27
N HIS A 281 7.47 -10.14 11.76
CA HIS A 281 7.20 -11.58 11.85
C HIS A 281 6.20 -11.90 12.95
N ASP A 282 6.31 -11.27 14.12
CA ASP A 282 5.34 -11.42 15.20
C ASP A 282 3.95 -10.96 14.74
N TRP A 283 3.86 -9.84 14.01
CA TRP A 283 2.61 -9.38 13.39
C TRP A 283 1.99 -10.45 12.47
N GLY A 284 2.80 -11.15 11.67
CA GLY A 284 2.33 -12.27 10.85
C GLY A 284 1.77 -13.43 11.68
N ARG A 285 2.49 -13.85 12.72
CA ARG A 285 2.04 -14.95 13.60
C ARG A 285 0.82 -14.57 14.42
N ASP A 286 0.72 -13.34 14.86
CA ASP A 286 -0.38 -12.85 15.67
C ASP A 286 -1.65 -12.68 14.82
N SER A 287 -1.50 -12.26 13.56
CA SER A 287 -2.59 -12.28 12.57
C SER A 287 -3.07 -13.71 12.32
N PHE A 288 -2.13 -14.65 12.09
CA PHE A 288 -2.46 -16.07 11.95
C PHE A 288 -3.14 -16.64 13.21
N ARG A 289 -2.73 -16.22 14.40
CA ARG A 289 -3.34 -16.64 15.67
C ARG A 289 -4.81 -16.24 15.76
N ILE A 290 -5.15 -15.02 15.34
CA ILE A 290 -6.56 -14.59 15.27
C ILE A 290 -7.34 -15.43 14.26
N ILE A 291 -6.75 -15.72 13.10
CA ILE A 291 -7.40 -16.56 12.08
C ILE A 291 -7.63 -17.98 12.62
N ALA A 292 -6.63 -18.59 13.25
CA ALA A 292 -6.76 -19.91 13.84
C ALA A 292 -7.82 -19.94 14.95
N GLU A 293 -7.92 -18.88 15.76
CA GLU A 293 -8.96 -18.74 16.77
C GLU A 293 -10.37 -18.64 16.17
N ASP A 294 -10.55 -17.86 15.11
CA ASP A 294 -11.81 -17.77 14.37
C ASP A 294 -12.20 -19.12 13.74
N LEU A 295 -11.25 -19.83 13.13
CA LEU A 295 -11.46 -21.15 12.53
C LEU A 295 -11.67 -22.27 13.56
N ALA A 296 -11.26 -22.09 14.80
CA ALA A 296 -11.58 -23.01 15.88
C ALA A 296 -13.03 -22.86 16.36
N GLN A 297 -13.57 -21.64 16.27
CA GLN A 297 -14.95 -21.33 16.64
C GLN A 297 -15.95 -21.67 15.53
N HIS A 298 -15.50 -21.70 14.27
CA HIS A 298 -16.36 -21.91 13.13
C HIS A 298 -15.81 -23.00 12.20
N ASP A 299 -16.58 -24.06 12.00
CA ASP A 299 -16.19 -25.13 11.08
C ASP A 299 -16.33 -24.69 9.62
N ILE A 300 -15.20 -24.37 8.99
CA ILE A 300 -15.13 -23.96 7.59
C ILE A 300 -15.65 -25.02 6.61
N ALA A 301 -15.69 -26.30 6.99
CA ALA A 301 -16.30 -27.33 6.15
C ALA A 301 -17.81 -27.10 6.00
N SER A 302 -18.47 -26.60 7.06
CA SER A 302 -19.91 -26.32 7.11
C SER A 302 -20.30 -24.93 6.61
N MET A 303 -19.33 -24.02 6.48
CA MET A 303 -19.59 -22.64 6.04
C MET A 303 -20.08 -22.57 4.60
N GLN A 304 -21.07 -21.72 4.39
CA GLN A 304 -21.44 -21.29 3.05
C GLN A 304 -20.41 -20.28 2.53
N PRO A 305 -20.20 -20.22 1.21
CA PRO A 305 -19.42 -19.15 0.60
C PRO A 305 -19.93 -17.77 1.01
N ILE A 306 -19.04 -16.78 0.99
CA ILE A 306 -19.43 -15.38 1.17
C ILE A 306 -20.47 -15.03 0.11
N THR A 307 -21.67 -14.69 0.55
CA THR A 307 -22.80 -14.37 -0.31
C THR A 307 -23.41 -13.06 0.10
N SER A 308 -24.11 -12.43 -0.83
CA SER A 308 -24.85 -11.20 -0.60
C SER A 308 -26.10 -11.47 0.26
N ALA A 309 -25.95 -11.93 1.50
CA ALA A 309 -27.06 -12.05 2.44
C ALA A 309 -27.41 -10.64 2.96
N THR A 310 -28.38 -10.02 2.29
CA THR A 310 -29.19 -8.88 2.76
C THR A 310 -28.43 -7.63 3.24
N GLN A 311 -27.78 -6.92 2.30
CA GLN A 311 -27.67 -5.45 2.40
C GLN A 311 -28.73 -4.81 1.52
N ASN A 312 -29.98 -4.77 2.01
CA ASN A 312 -30.92 -3.73 1.61
C ASN A 312 -30.56 -2.45 2.36
N GLN A 313 -29.43 -1.85 1.99
CA GLN A 313 -29.35 -0.40 2.01
C GLN A 313 -29.36 0.04 0.55
N PRO A 314 -30.20 1.03 0.19
CA PRO A 314 -30.04 1.66 -1.10
C PRO A 314 -28.63 2.23 -1.11
N ILE A 315 -27.75 1.59 -1.88
CA ILE A 315 -26.66 2.30 -2.53
C ILE A 315 -27.39 3.50 -3.16
N PRO A 316 -27.05 4.76 -2.84
CA PRO A 316 -27.42 5.85 -3.73
C PRO A 316 -26.96 5.34 -5.08
N THR A 317 -27.90 5.05 -5.97
CA THR A 317 -27.59 4.76 -7.36
C THR A 317 -26.60 5.84 -7.69
N ALA A 318 -25.33 5.47 -7.88
CA ALA A 318 -24.40 6.38 -8.48
C ALA A 318 -25.12 6.66 -9.78
N GLU A 319 -25.77 7.82 -9.85
CA GLU A 319 -26.14 8.39 -11.11
C GLU A 319 -24.91 8.15 -11.95
N LYS A 320 -25.10 7.58 -13.13
CA LYS A 320 -24.15 7.83 -14.18
C LYS A 320 -24.12 9.36 -14.27
N SER A 321 -23.24 9.99 -13.48
CA SER A 321 -22.58 11.18 -13.95
C SER A 321 -21.84 10.62 -15.16
N GLU A 322 -22.47 10.78 -16.32
CA GLU A 322 -21.76 11.26 -17.49
C GLU A 322 -20.87 12.39 -16.96
N ASN A 323 -19.70 12.03 -16.43
CA ASN A 323 -18.70 12.97 -16.01
C ASN A 323 -18.12 13.44 -17.34
N GLU A 324 -18.82 14.37 -17.99
CA GLU A 324 -18.13 15.41 -18.71
C GLU A 324 -17.02 15.90 -17.78
N ILE A 325 -15.79 15.56 -18.14
CA ILE A 325 -14.62 16.27 -17.66
C ILE A 325 -14.94 17.70 -18.07
N ASN A 326 -15.39 18.53 -17.14
CA ASN A 326 -15.56 19.95 -17.37
C ASN A 326 -14.24 20.58 -16.93
N PRO A 327 -13.23 20.64 -17.81
CA PRO A 327 -11.98 21.29 -17.47
C PRO A 327 -12.27 22.75 -17.17
N VAL A 328 -11.60 23.28 -16.16
CA VAL A 328 -11.55 24.72 -15.93
C VAL A 328 -10.24 25.21 -16.52
N CYS A 329 -10.31 26.19 -17.42
CA CYS A 329 -9.13 26.87 -17.92
C CYS A 329 -8.96 28.18 -17.15
N LEU A 330 -7.83 28.34 -16.49
CA LEU A 330 -7.55 29.45 -15.59
C LEU A 330 -6.24 30.11 -15.99
N LYS A 331 -6.22 31.44 -15.98
CA LYS A 331 -5.00 32.22 -15.96
C LYS A 331 -4.57 32.38 -14.51
N VAL A 332 -3.40 31.89 -14.16
CA VAL A 332 -2.93 31.78 -12.78
C VAL A 332 -1.51 32.28 -12.61
N ARG A 333 -1.15 32.63 -11.37
CA ARG A 333 0.22 33.00 -10.99
C ARG A 333 0.68 32.17 -9.81
N LEU A 334 1.86 31.56 -9.89
CA LEU A 334 2.37 30.74 -8.79
C LEU A 334 2.62 31.59 -7.53
N LYS A 335 1.99 31.22 -6.40
CA LYS A 335 2.28 31.82 -5.08
C LYS A 335 3.40 31.08 -4.38
N THR A 336 3.26 29.77 -4.24
CA THR A 336 4.21 28.91 -3.53
C THR A 336 4.15 27.48 -4.07
N ALA A 337 5.25 26.74 -3.90
CA ALA A 337 5.38 25.38 -4.36
C ALA A 337 6.16 24.54 -3.34
N SER A 338 5.76 23.28 -3.21
CA SER A 338 6.49 22.31 -2.39
C SER A 338 7.84 21.99 -3.00
N SER A 339 8.83 21.70 -2.16
CA SER A 339 10.12 21.22 -2.65
C SER A 339 9.95 19.85 -3.32
N ILE A 340 10.75 19.58 -4.37
CA ILE A 340 10.78 18.25 -4.98
C ILE A 340 11.53 17.33 -4.01
N PRO A 341 10.87 16.32 -3.43
CA PRO A 341 11.52 15.42 -2.48
C PRO A 341 12.61 14.63 -3.20
N LYS A 342 13.72 14.36 -2.50
CA LYS A 342 14.77 13.48 -3.04
C LYS A 342 14.20 12.08 -3.20
N ARG A 343 14.52 11.38 -4.29
CA ARG A 343 14.06 9.99 -4.56
C ARG A 343 14.08 9.06 -3.33
N LYS A 344 15.11 9.19 -2.48
CA LYS A 344 15.30 8.37 -1.27
C LYS A 344 14.25 8.59 -0.18
N SER A 345 13.51 9.71 -0.17
CA SER A 345 12.52 9.99 0.88
C SER A 345 11.15 9.36 0.63
N PHE A 346 10.86 8.99 -0.62
CA PHE A 346 9.63 8.28 -1.00
C PHE A 346 9.95 6.95 -1.70
N ALA A 347 11.17 6.43 -1.55
CA ALA A 347 11.44 5.05 -1.91
C ALA A 347 10.65 4.13 -0.97
N PRO A 348 10.08 3.01 -1.46
CA PRO A 348 10.31 2.42 -2.79
C PRO A 348 9.35 2.89 -3.89
N TYR A 349 8.37 3.75 -3.61
CA TYR A 349 7.31 4.18 -4.55
C TYR A 349 7.85 4.84 -5.81
N GLY A 350 7.40 4.44 -7.01
CA GLY A 350 7.91 4.97 -8.29
C GLY A 350 7.40 6.36 -8.64
N GLU A 351 6.33 6.78 -7.96
CA GLU A 351 5.53 7.94 -8.25
C GLU A 351 5.47 8.86 -7.01
N CYS A 352 5.48 10.17 -7.24
CA CYS A 352 5.33 11.18 -6.19
C CYS A 352 4.77 12.45 -6.82
N MET A 353 3.80 13.08 -6.15
CA MET A 353 3.26 14.38 -6.52
C MET A 353 3.77 15.47 -5.57
N VAL A 354 3.81 16.71 -6.05
CA VAL A 354 4.16 17.90 -5.27
C VAL A 354 3.06 18.95 -5.40
N ALA A 355 2.71 19.60 -4.29
CA ALA A 355 1.67 20.62 -4.26
C ALA A 355 2.19 21.99 -4.70
N TYR A 356 1.46 22.65 -5.59
CA TYR A 356 1.70 24.03 -6.05
C TYR A 356 0.42 24.84 -5.80
N LEU A 357 0.54 25.97 -5.11
CA LEU A 357 -0.55 26.89 -4.82
C LEU A 357 -0.45 28.10 -5.75
N TYR A 358 -1.52 28.37 -6.47
CA TYR A 358 -1.62 29.46 -7.42
C TYR A 358 -2.63 30.51 -6.97
N GLU A 359 -2.37 31.76 -7.32
CA GLU A 359 -3.35 32.85 -7.35
C GLU A 359 -4.11 32.78 -8.68
N VAL A 360 -5.43 32.82 -8.62
CA VAL A 360 -6.28 32.90 -9.82
C VAL A 360 -6.39 34.35 -10.27
N ILE A 361 -5.94 34.62 -11.48
CA ILE A 361 -6.01 35.94 -12.12
C ILE A 361 -7.30 36.08 -12.91
N GLU A 362 -7.64 35.05 -13.68
CA GLU A 362 -8.79 35.05 -14.57
C GLU A 362 -9.30 33.62 -14.81
N VAL A 363 -10.62 33.45 -14.88
CA VAL A 363 -11.25 32.21 -15.34
C VAL A 363 -11.53 32.37 -16.84
N LEU A 364 -10.81 31.61 -17.67
CA LEU A 364 -10.91 31.68 -19.13
C LEU A 364 -12.07 30.83 -19.66
N SER A 365 -12.31 29.68 -19.02
CA SER A 365 -13.48 28.83 -19.27
C SER A 365 -13.77 27.91 -18.08
N GLY A 366 -15.02 27.45 -17.97
CA GLY A 366 -15.50 26.65 -16.83
C GLY A 366 -15.97 27.53 -15.66
N GLN A 367 -16.27 26.90 -14.52
CA GLN A 367 -16.71 27.58 -13.30
C GLN A 367 -15.68 27.41 -12.19
N TYR A 368 -15.21 28.52 -11.61
CA TYR A 368 -14.31 28.55 -10.47
C TYR A 368 -14.44 29.87 -9.72
N GLU A 369 -14.61 29.81 -8.40
CA GLU A 369 -14.92 31.00 -7.59
C GLU A 369 -13.83 31.36 -6.57
N ALA A 370 -12.92 30.43 -6.26
CA ALA A 370 -11.86 30.67 -5.29
C ALA A 370 -10.76 31.56 -5.88
N LYS A 371 -10.12 32.36 -5.02
CA LYS A 371 -8.97 33.21 -5.40
C LYS A 371 -7.66 32.42 -5.51
N GLU A 372 -7.64 31.23 -4.97
CA GLU A 372 -6.46 30.37 -4.88
C GLU A 372 -6.79 28.97 -5.37
N LEU A 373 -5.86 28.38 -6.11
CA LEU A 373 -5.99 27.06 -6.73
C LEU A 373 -4.82 26.17 -6.33
N LEU A 374 -5.13 25.03 -5.72
CA LEU A 374 -4.14 24.00 -5.38
C LEU A 374 -4.05 22.98 -6.52
N ILE A 375 -2.88 22.88 -7.16
CA ILE A 375 -2.62 21.85 -8.17
C ILE A 375 -1.53 20.90 -7.67
N TYR A 376 -1.79 19.60 -7.76
CA TYR A 376 -0.77 18.58 -7.59
C TYR A 376 -0.12 18.23 -8.93
N HIS A 377 1.19 18.42 -9.01
CA HIS A 377 1.98 18.07 -10.19
C HIS A 377 2.77 16.77 -9.94
N PRO A 378 2.82 15.83 -10.89
CA PRO A 378 3.71 14.68 -10.79
C PRO A 378 5.17 15.13 -10.78
N ALA A 379 5.88 14.96 -9.66
CA ALA A 379 7.32 15.20 -9.58
C ALA A 379 8.11 13.99 -10.08
N TYR A 380 7.56 12.78 -9.91
CA TYR A 380 8.15 11.53 -10.38
C TYR A 380 7.09 10.63 -10.99
N ILE A 381 7.40 10.06 -12.15
CA ILE A 381 6.59 9.07 -12.87
C ILE A 381 7.53 7.94 -13.27
N LYS A 382 7.25 6.68 -12.90
CA LYS A 382 8.12 5.52 -13.22
C LYS A 382 9.57 5.70 -12.75
N ASN A 383 9.81 6.33 -11.60
CA ASN A 383 11.12 6.75 -11.08
C ASN A 383 11.83 7.88 -11.85
N ALA A 384 11.27 8.36 -12.96
CA ALA A 384 11.83 9.48 -13.71
C ALA A 384 11.33 10.79 -13.11
N GLN A 385 12.26 11.69 -12.79
CA GLN A 385 11.90 13.04 -12.36
C GLN A 385 11.27 13.78 -13.54
N GLN A 386 10.13 14.44 -13.30
CA GLN A 386 9.44 15.22 -14.31
C GLN A 386 9.97 16.65 -14.33
N ASP A 387 9.94 17.29 -15.50
CA ASP A 387 10.28 18.69 -15.62
C ASP A 387 9.12 19.58 -15.15
N LEU A 388 9.32 20.24 -14.02
CA LEU A 388 8.38 21.20 -13.43
C LEU A 388 8.85 22.65 -13.59
N SER A 389 9.91 22.90 -14.38
CA SER A 389 10.51 24.22 -14.56
C SER A 389 9.51 25.23 -15.14
N LYS A 390 8.61 24.79 -16.03
CA LYS A 390 7.57 25.64 -16.64
C LYS A 390 6.65 26.29 -15.60
N PHE A 391 6.39 25.59 -14.51
CA PHE A 391 5.51 26.04 -13.43
C PHE A 391 6.18 26.94 -12.40
N ARG A 392 7.52 26.95 -12.35
CA ARG A 392 8.30 27.71 -11.34
C ARG A 392 8.55 29.17 -11.72
N LYS A 393 8.08 29.60 -12.89
CA LYS A 393 8.21 30.99 -13.34
C LYS A 393 7.17 31.85 -12.62
N LYS A 394 7.54 33.08 -12.24
CA LYS A 394 6.60 34.09 -11.69
C LYS A 394 5.64 34.66 -12.75
N ASN A 395 5.63 34.09 -13.95
CA ASN A 395 4.78 34.55 -15.04
C ASN A 395 3.36 34.01 -14.83
N GLU A 396 2.42 34.70 -15.46
CA GLU A 396 1.06 34.19 -15.60
C GLU A 396 1.08 32.97 -16.53
N LEU A 397 0.35 31.93 -16.14
CA LEU A 397 0.23 30.67 -16.86
C LEU A 397 -1.24 30.42 -17.15
N GLU A 398 -1.56 29.95 -18.35
CA GLU A 398 -2.87 29.40 -18.65
C GLU A 398 -2.82 27.89 -18.41
N LEU A 399 -3.62 27.41 -17.47
CA LEU A 399 -3.66 26.01 -17.07
C LEU A 399 -5.07 25.47 -17.27
N SER A 400 -5.16 24.30 -17.90
CA SER A 400 -6.38 23.50 -17.97
C SER A 400 -6.33 22.43 -16.90
N VAL A 401 -7.26 22.50 -15.94
CA VAL A 401 -7.30 21.63 -14.77
C VAL A 401 -8.63 20.92 -14.65
N THR A 402 -8.59 19.76 -14.02
CA THR A 402 -9.76 19.08 -13.48
C THR A 402 -9.53 18.75 -12.02
N GLU A 403 -10.60 18.60 -11.27
CA GLU A 403 -10.51 18.20 -9.88
C GLU A 403 -9.76 16.87 -9.77
N LEU A 404 -8.80 16.79 -8.86
CA LEU A 404 -8.13 15.54 -8.54
C LEU A 404 -9.09 14.69 -7.72
N LYS A 405 -10.00 14.00 -8.42
CA LYS A 405 -10.99 13.14 -7.79
C LYS A 405 -10.30 12.07 -6.96
N ASP A 406 -10.81 11.86 -5.76
CA ASP A 406 -10.22 10.94 -4.79
C ASP A 406 -10.24 9.46 -5.24
N GLU A 407 -11.04 9.13 -6.26
CA GLU A 407 -11.10 7.81 -6.92
C GLU A 407 -10.08 7.60 -8.05
N SER A 408 -9.35 8.67 -8.42
CA SER A 408 -8.35 8.61 -9.48
C SER A 408 -7.09 7.84 -9.03
N LEU A 409 -6.34 7.28 -9.99
CA LEU A 409 -5.05 6.64 -9.72
C LEU A 409 -4.10 7.56 -8.94
N TRP A 410 -4.14 8.85 -9.26
CA TRP A 410 -3.30 9.88 -8.66
C TRP A 410 -3.64 10.20 -7.21
N ALA A 411 -4.89 10.02 -6.77
CA ALA A 411 -5.31 10.30 -5.40
C ALA A 411 -4.63 9.39 -4.36
N THR A 412 -4.15 8.22 -4.78
CA THR A 412 -3.43 7.26 -3.91
C THR A 412 -1.91 7.38 -3.97
N VAL A 413 -1.37 8.27 -4.80
CA VAL A 413 0.07 8.49 -4.94
C VAL A 413 0.59 9.30 -3.75
N THR A 414 1.82 9.02 -3.33
CA THR A 414 2.50 9.82 -2.30
C THR A 414 2.56 11.30 -2.70
N GLN A 415 2.06 12.17 -1.83
CA GLN A 415 2.02 13.61 -2.03
C GLN A 415 2.99 14.30 -1.07
N ASN A 416 3.81 15.23 -1.59
CA ASN A 416 4.54 16.20 -0.77
C ASN A 416 3.79 17.53 -0.80
N ASP A 417 3.08 17.82 0.29
CA ASP A 417 2.43 19.11 0.52
C ASP A 417 3.21 19.91 1.57
N GLU A 418 3.92 20.93 1.11
CA GLU A 418 4.62 21.92 1.93
C GLU A 418 3.99 23.30 1.82
N VAL A 419 2.94 23.47 1.01
CA VAL A 419 2.34 24.78 0.73
C VAL A 419 1.31 25.19 1.77
N GLY A 420 0.86 24.26 2.64
CA GLY A 420 -0.03 24.58 3.76
C GLY A 420 -1.45 24.94 3.32
N ALA A 421 -1.87 24.45 2.16
CA ALA A 421 -3.16 24.74 1.53
C ALA A 421 -4.20 23.65 1.83
N ALA A 422 -4.26 23.19 3.08
CA ALA A 422 -5.06 22.04 3.47
C ALA A 422 -6.57 22.23 3.28
N ASP A 423 -7.10 23.43 3.16
CA ASP A 423 -8.55 23.64 2.96
C ASP A 423 -8.94 23.73 1.48
N HIS A 424 -7.97 23.69 0.57
CA HIS A 424 -8.24 23.78 -0.87
C HIS A 424 -8.65 22.43 -1.46
N THR A 425 -9.60 22.49 -2.39
CA THR A 425 -9.90 21.37 -3.30
C THR A 425 -8.68 21.11 -4.19
N PRO A 426 -8.16 19.87 -4.23
CA PRO A 426 -7.00 19.56 -5.05
C PRO A 426 -7.39 19.42 -6.53
N TYR A 427 -6.59 20.00 -7.41
CA TYR A 427 -6.70 19.86 -8.85
C TYR A 427 -5.47 19.16 -9.43
N ILE A 428 -5.63 18.63 -10.64
CA ILE A 428 -4.55 18.09 -11.46
C ILE A 428 -4.70 18.67 -12.87
N LEU A 429 -3.60 18.84 -13.59
CA LEU A 429 -3.66 19.24 -14.99
C LEU A 429 -4.37 18.18 -15.82
N CYS A 430 -5.20 18.60 -16.76
CA CYS A 430 -5.87 17.68 -17.68
C CYS A 430 -4.86 16.82 -18.46
N GLU A 431 -3.70 17.38 -18.83
CA GLU A 431 -2.61 16.64 -19.47
C GLU A 431 -1.99 15.54 -18.57
N ASP A 432 -2.08 15.68 -17.25
CA ASP A 432 -1.46 14.76 -16.29
C ASP A 432 -2.38 13.62 -15.85
N VAL A 433 -3.71 13.77 -15.99
CA VAL A 433 -4.71 12.74 -15.62
C VAL A 433 -4.34 11.39 -16.23
N ASN A 434 -4.01 11.39 -17.54
CA ASN A 434 -3.69 10.18 -18.29
C ASN A 434 -2.19 9.83 -18.28
N ARG A 435 -1.33 10.61 -17.64
CA ARG A 435 0.12 10.31 -17.56
C ARG A 435 0.47 9.33 -16.43
N HIS A 436 -0.51 8.87 -15.67
CA HIS A 436 -0.26 7.86 -14.64
C HIS A 436 0.31 6.58 -15.27
N PRO A 437 1.33 5.92 -14.69
CA PRO A 437 1.95 4.72 -15.27
C PRO A 437 1.03 3.54 -15.56
N ASN A 438 -0.16 3.56 -14.95
CA ASN A 438 -1.20 2.53 -15.05
C ASN A 438 -2.48 3.07 -15.72
N SER A 439 -2.46 4.29 -16.28
CA SER A 439 -3.56 4.77 -17.11
C SER A 439 -3.69 3.90 -18.36
N ASP A 440 -4.88 3.86 -18.96
CA ASP A 440 -5.18 3.02 -20.10
C ASP A 440 -4.51 3.46 -21.42
N ASN A 441 -3.59 4.42 -21.40
CA ASN A 441 -3.01 5.01 -22.60
C ASN A 441 -2.38 3.97 -23.53
N CYS A 442 -3.09 3.79 -24.65
CA CYS A 442 -2.65 3.18 -25.87
C CYS A 442 -1.69 4.16 -26.54
N ASP A 443 -0.39 4.00 -26.31
CA ASP A 443 0.65 4.75 -27.04
C ASP A 443 0.85 4.19 -28.48
N ASP A 444 -0.04 3.33 -28.99
CA ASP A 444 0.01 2.75 -30.36
C ASP A 444 -1.06 3.36 -31.30
N CYS A 445 -1.42 4.63 -31.12
CA CYS A 445 -2.24 5.35 -32.10
C CYS A 445 -1.59 6.69 -32.43
N ASP A 446 -0.57 6.65 -33.29
CA ASP A 446 -0.23 7.76 -34.18
C ASP A 446 -0.86 7.44 -35.56
N PRO A 447 -1.21 8.46 -36.37
CA PRO A 447 -2.30 8.44 -37.35
C PRO A 447 -2.16 7.48 -38.54
#